data_AF-A0A0K2Y138-F1
#
_entry.id   AF-A0A0K2Y138-F1
#
_cell.length_a   1.000
_cell.length_b   1.000
_cell.length_c   1.000
_cell.angle_alpha   90.00
_cell.angle_beta   90.00
_cell.angle_gamma   90.00
#
_symmetry.space_group_name_H-M   'P 1'
#
loop_
_entity.id
_entity.type
_entity.pdbx_description
1 polymer ?
#
loop_
_entity_poly.entity_id
_entity_poly.type
_entity_poly.pdbx_seq_one_letter_code
_entity_poly.pdbx_strand_id
1 'polypeptide(L)'
;MRTSAFCSKNAMRTCVCCRKCFSQATLLRFSVQEGHIVRFSGVGRSFYVCRACLDDKNLLKQVLKTKNTPKDRQYLQSWLEEIRTK
;
A
#
# COMPACT_ATOMS: atom_id res chain seq x y z
N MET A 1 24.90 6.94 -0.89
CA MET A 1 24.54 6.44 0.46
C MET A 1 23.72 5.17 0.33
N ARG A 2 24.35 4.00 0.47
CA ARG A 2 23.67 2.71 0.56
C ARG A 2 23.45 2.41 2.04
N THR A 3 22.28 2.72 2.59
CA THR A 3 21.88 2.21 3.91
C THR A 3 21.42 0.77 3.73
N SER A 4 22.36 -0.15 3.88
CA SER A 4 22.13 -1.58 4.02
C SER A 4 21.24 -1.85 5.24
N ALA A 5 19.94 -1.93 4.99
CA ALA A 5 19.04 -2.99 5.44
C ALA A 5 19.07 -3.43 6.92
N PHE A 6 18.58 -2.59 7.83
CA PHE A 6 17.94 -3.07 9.08
C PHE A 6 16.49 -3.53 8.82
N CYS A 7 16.26 -4.27 7.74
CA CYS A 7 14.95 -4.84 7.43
C CYS A 7 14.96 -6.30 7.88
N SER A 8 14.31 -6.59 9.01
CA SER A 8 14.15 -7.98 9.47
C SER A 8 13.50 -8.83 8.37
N LYS A 9 14.12 -9.97 8.04
CA LYS A 9 13.62 -10.92 7.03
C LYS A 9 12.19 -11.40 7.36
N ASN A 10 11.84 -11.42 8.64
CA ASN A 10 10.54 -11.85 9.16
C ASN A 10 9.69 -10.68 9.66
N ALA A 11 9.86 -9.48 9.08
CA ALA A 11 9.08 -8.32 9.48
C ALA A 11 7.57 -8.58 9.27
N MET A 12 6.81 -8.48 10.35
CA MET A 12 5.36 -8.43 10.29
C MET A 12 4.90 -6.98 10.09
N ARG A 13 3.88 -6.82 9.26
CA ARG A 13 3.30 -5.52 8.90
C ARG A 13 1.79 -5.61 8.94
N THR A 14 1.16 -4.48 9.22
CA THR A 14 -0.30 -4.40 9.36
C THR A 14 -0.91 -3.92 8.05
N CYS A 15 -1.94 -4.62 7.57
CA CYS A 15 -2.74 -4.14 6.45
C CYS A 15 -3.50 -2.87 6.86
N VAL A 16 -3.43 -1.82 6.04
CA VAL A 16 -4.14 -0.56 6.33
C VAL A 16 -5.66 -0.72 6.34
N CYS A 17 -6.19 -1.69 5.58
CA CYS A 17 -7.62 -1.91 5.43
C CYS A 17 -8.19 -2.75 6.60
N CYS A 18 -7.74 -3.99 6.78
CA CYS A 18 -8.30 -4.90 7.79
C CYS A 18 -7.58 -4.89 9.14
N ARG A 19 -6.48 -4.12 9.28
CA ARG A 19 -5.69 -4.00 10.52
C ARG A 19 -5.09 -5.31 11.07
N LYS A 20 -5.18 -6.42 10.31
CA LYS A 20 -4.51 -7.69 10.63
C LYS A 20 -3.01 -7.62 10.30
N CYS A 21 -2.20 -8.34 11.07
CA CYS A 21 -0.76 -8.47 10.85
C CYS A 21 -0.47 -9.63 9.90
N PHE A 22 0.43 -9.39 8.94
CA PHE A 22 0.88 -10.37 7.96
C PHE A 22 2.39 -10.26 7.76
N SER A 23 3.00 -11.31 7.19
CA SER A 23 4.39 -11.22 6.74
C SER A 23 4.52 -10.14 5.68
N GLN A 24 5.55 -9.29 5.80
CA GLN A 24 5.82 -8.23 4.82
C GLN A 24 5.91 -8.78 3.39
N ALA A 25 6.42 -10.00 3.22
CA ALA A 25 6.54 -10.66 1.91
C ALA A 25 5.19 -10.99 1.25
N THR A 26 4.12 -11.14 2.05
CA THR A 26 2.76 -11.47 1.55
C THR A 26 1.91 -10.23 1.27
N LEU A 27 2.36 -9.06 1.74
CA LEU A 27 1.63 -7.80 1.57
C LEU A 27 2.10 -7.06 0.34
N LEU A 28 1.16 -6.43 -0.35
CA LEU A 28 1.46 -5.44 -1.36
C LEU A 28 1.88 -4.14 -0.69
N ARG A 29 3.02 -3.60 -1.11
CA ARG A 29 3.61 -2.39 -0.55
C ARG A 29 3.55 -1.27 -1.58
N PHE A 30 2.89 -0.19 -1.19
CA PHE A 30 2.71 1.00 -2.03
C PHE A 30 3.28 2.23 -1.34
N SER A 31 3.60 3.25 -2.11
CA SER A 31 3.97 4.58 -1.66
C SER A 31 3.29 5.63 -2.51
N VAL A 32 3.24 6.86 -1.99
CA VAL A 32 2.78 8.00 -2.78
C VAL A 32 3.99 8.80 -3.22
N GLN A 33 4.10 9.01 -4.53
CA GLN A 33 5.12 9.84 -5.16
C GLN A 33 4.43 10.86 -6.06
N GLU A 34 4.73 12.13 -5.86
CA GLU A 34 4.16 13.24 -6.66
C GLU A 34 2.62 13.22 -6.75
N GLY A 35 1.96 12.77 -5.68
CA GLY A 35 0.50 12.65 -5.64
C GLY A 35 -0.07 11.37 -6.26
N HIS A 36 0.78 10.48 -6.80
CA HIS A 36 0.36 9.20 -7.39
C HIS A 36 0.74 8.01 -6.52
N ILE A 37 -0.14 7.00 -6.45
CA ILE A 37 0.15 5.76 -5.74
C ILE A 37 0.93 4.83 -6.67
N VAL A 38 2.12 4.43 -6.23
CA VAL A 38 3.04 3.57 -6.97
C VAL A 38 3.51 2.41 -6.10
N ARG A 39 4.04 1.35 -6.72
CA ARG A 39 4.74 0.28 -5.99
C ARG A 39 5.95 0.87 -5.28
N PHE A 40 6.20 0.43 -4.05
CA PHE A 40 7.27 1.01 -3.24
C PHE A 40 8.65 0.78 -3.85
N SER A 41 9.39 1.87 -4.10
CA SER A 41 10.71 1.84 -4.73
C SER A 41 11.90 1.90 -3.75
N GLY A 42 11.65 1.78 -2.45
CA GLY A 42 12.71 1.86 -1.43
C GLY A 42 12.76 3.18 -0.66
N VAL A 43 12.03 4.21 -1.12
CA VAL A 43 12.09 5.56 -0.55
C VAL A 43 10.70 6.09 -0.22
N GLY A 44 10.60 6.85 0.88
CA GLY A 44 9.39 7.55 1.28
C GLY A 44 8.45 6.74 2.18
N ARG A 45 7.28 7.33 2.47
CA ARG A 45 6.26 6.68 3.29
C ARG A 45 5.54 5.60 2.48
N SER A 46 5.53 4.39 3.02
CA SER A 46 4.82 3.27 2.42
C SER A 46 3.66 2.81 3.28
N PHE A 47 2.65 2.25 2.64
CA PHE A 47 1.56 1.54 3.29
C PHE A 47 1.43 0.13 2.72
N TYR A 48 0.75 -0.74 3.47
CA TYR A 48 0.61 -2.15 3.14
C TYR A 48 -0.85 -2.54 2.97
N VAL A 49 -1.13 -3.36 1.95
CA VAL A 49 -2.45 -3.91 1.66
C VAL A 49 -2.32 -5.41 1.46
N CYS A 50 -3.16 -6.21 2.12
CA CYS A 50 -3.20 -7.65 1.88
C CYS A 50 -4.06 -7.98 0.66
N ARG A 51 -3.80 -9.11 0.02
CA ARG A 51 -4.54 -9.55 -1.19
C ARG A 51 -6.04 -9.65 -0.95
N ALA A 52 -6.47 -10.18 0.19
CA ALA A 52 -7.88 -10.29 0.55
C ALA A 52 -8.61 -8.94 0.63
N CYS A 53 -7.90 -7.84 0.93
CA CYS A 53 -8.50 -6.51 0.97
C CYS A 53 -8.49 -5.80 -0.39
N LEU A 54 -7.83 -6.32 -1.42
CA LEU A 54 -7.85 -5.70 -2.76
C LEU A 54 -9.26 -5.67 -3.34
N ASP A 55 -10.05 -6.71 -3.08
CA ASP A 55 -11.42 -6.84 -3.59
C ASP A 55 -12.46 -6.24 -2.63
N ASP A 56 -12.02 -5.76 -1.45
CA ASP A 56 -12.91 -5.17 -0.46
C ASP A 56 -13.31 -3.74 -0.89
N LYS A 57 -14.63 -3.48 -0.87
CA LYS A 57 -15.22 -2.16 -1.15
C LYS A 57 -14.75 -1.08 -0.16
N ASN A 58 -14.25 -1.48 1.00
CA ASN A 58 -13.73 -0.58 2.03
C ASN A 58 -12.31 -0.10 1.74
N LEU A 59 -11.56 -0.75 0.84
CA LEU A 59 -10.17 -0.40 0.57
C LEU A 59 -10.03 1.06 0.15
N LEU A 60 -10.87 1.53 -0.78
CA LEU A 60 -10.86 2.91 -1.25
C LEU A 60 -11.04 3.92 -0.09
N LYS A 61 -11.97 3.64 0.83
CA LYS A 61 -12.20 4.51 2.00
C LYS A 61 -10.99 4.53 2.94
N GLN A 62 -10.31 3.41 3.12
CA GLN A 62 -9.13 3.30 4.00
C GLN A 62 -7.89 3.93 3.36
N VAL A 63 -7.72 3.78 2.05
CA VAL A 63 -6.65 4.44 1.29
C VAL A 63 -6.81 5.96 1.37
N LEU A 64 -8.02 6.50 1.17
CA LEU A 64 -8.30 7.94 1.34
C LEU A 64 -7.96 8.50 2.73
N LYS A 65 -8.02 7.68 3.78
CA LYS A 65 -7.64 8.08 5.15
C LYS A 65 -6.14 8.05 5.37
N THR A 66 -5.37 7.42 4.49
CA THR A 66 -3.93 7.27 4.62
C THR A 66 -3.24 8.59 4.31
N LYS A 67 -2.31 9.03 5.17
CA LYS A 67 -1.58 10.28 4.95
C LYS A 67 -0.86 10.29 3.60
N ASN A 68 -0.85 11.47 2.98
CA ASN A 68 -0.18 11.76 1.70
C ASN A 68 -0.78 11.05 0.48
N THR A 69 -1.91 10.34 0.59
CA THR A 69 -2.59 9.78 -0.59
C THR A 69 -3.37 10.85 -1.37
N PRO A 70 -3.49 10.70 -2.70
CA PRO A 70 -4.38 11.54 -3.48
C PRO A 70 -5.81 11.41 -2.98
N LYS A 71 -6.48 12.56 -2.83
CA LYS A 71 -7.89 12.62 -2.41
C LYS A 71 -8.87 12.48 -3.57
N ASP A 72 -8.36 12.37 -4.79
CA ASP A 72 -9.15 12.14 -5.98
C ASP A 72 -9.70 10.71 -5.98
N ARG A 73 -11.04 10.59 -5.92
CA ARG A 73 -11.74 9.32 -5.90
C ARG A 73 -11.70 8.59 -7.24
N GLN A 74 -11.74 9.31 -8.36
CA GLN A 74 -11.71 8.71 -9.69
C GLN A 74 -10.34 8.09 -9.95
N TYR A 75 -9.28 8.84 -9.63
CA TYR A 75 -7.91 8.33 -9.70
C TYR A 75 -7.74 7.03 -8.88
N LEU A 76 -8.22 7.01 -7.63
CA LEU A 76 -8.11 5.82 -6.78
C LEU A 76 -8.89 4.62 -7.32
N GLN A 77 -10.02 4.83 -7.99
CA GLN A 77 -10.77 3.75 -8.63
C GLN A 77 -9.96 3.16 -9.78
N SER A 78 -9.44 3.98 -10.68
CA SER A 78 -8.59 3.52 -11.79
C SER A 78 -7.38 2.75 -11.29
N TRP A 79 -6.70 3.27 -10.26
CA TRP A 79 -5.57 2.61 -9.61
C TRP A 79 -5.92 1.24 -9.00
N LEU A 80 -7.11 1.11 -8.39
CA LEU A 80 -7.56 -0.18 -7.84
C LEU A 80 -7.78 -1.22 -8.95
N GLU A 81 -8.42 -0.83 -10.05
CA GLU A 81 -8.66 -1.73 -11.19
C GLU A 81 -7.34 -2.17 -11.85
N GLU A 82 -6.37 -1.26 -11.97
CA GLU A 82 -5.03 -1.60 -12.48
C GLU A 82 -4.30 -2.62 -11.62
N ILE A 83 -4.45 -2.57 -10.29
CA ILE A 83 -3.80 -3.52 -9.38
C ILE A 83 -4.51 -4.87 -9.39
N ARG A 84 -5.84 -4.89 -9.52
CA ARG A 84 -6.62 -6.14 -9.60
C ARG A 84 -6.33 -6.93 -10.89
N THR A 85 -6.02 -6.22 -11.97
CA THR A 85 -5.78 -6.81 -13.30
C THR A 85 -4.34 -7.33 -13.48
N LYS A 86 -3.41 -7.00 -12.57
CA LYS A 86 -1.98 -7.36 -12.64
C LYS A 86 -1.59 -8.45 -11.66
#